data_AF-A0A3A5MSC6-F1
#
_entry.id   AF-A0A3A5MSC6-F1
#
_cell.length_a   1.000
_cell.length_b   1.000
_cell.length_c   1.000
_cell.angle_alpha   90.00
_cell.angle_beta   90.00
_cell.angle_gamma   90.00
#
_symmetry.space_group_name_H-M   'P 1'
#
loop_
_entity.id
_entity.type
_entity.pdbx_description
1 polymer ?
#
loop_
_entity_poly.entity_id
_entity_poly.type
_entity_poly.pdbx_seq_one_letter_code
_entity_poly.pdbx_strand_id
1 'polypeptide(L)' 'MEFSTLQTTLPVSDLEHAARARKVAERLDDLRAYGRHGYTLANTLTVTGTNYVTLIDTLTKDQAK' A
#
# COMPACT_ATOMS: atom_id res chain seq x y z
N MET A 1 -11.56 4.63 16.98
CA MET A 1 -10.43 4.09 16.19
C MET A 1 -11.00 3.58 14.89
N GLU A 2 -10.51 4.09 13.76
CA GLU A 2 -10.90 3.69 12.42
C GLU A 2 -9.78 2.89 11.74
N PHE A 3 -10.15 2.00 10.84
CA PHE A 3 -9.23 1.19 10.05
C PHE A 3 -9.54 1.34 8.57
N SER A 4 -8.49 1.36 7.74
CA SER A 4 -8.59 1.22 6.29
C SER A 4 -7.51 0.28 5.78
N THR A 5 -7.72 -0.30 4.61
CA THR A 5 -6.70 -1.11 3.93
C THR A 5 -6.41 -0.56 2.54
N LEU A 6 -5.14 -0.58 2.15
CA LEU A 6 -4.69 -0.28 0.79
C LEU A 6 -4.02 -1.52 0.21
N GLN A 7 -4.49 -1.97 -0.95
CA GLN A 7 -3.91 -3.12 -1.65
C GLN A 7 -3.15 -2.65 -2.88
N THR A 8 -1.89 -3.08 -3.01
CA THR A 8 -1.05 -2.81 -4.18
C THR A 8 -0.51 -4.12 -4.74
N THR A 9 -0.88 -4.47 -5.97
CA THR A 9 -0.35 -5.64 -6.67
C THR A 9 0.78 -5.24 -7.62
N LEU A 10 1.92 -5.90 -7.49
CA LEU A 10 3.16 -5.65 -8.21
C LEU A 10 3.52 -6.88 -9.05
N PRO A 11 3.87 -6.72 -10.34
CA PRO A 11 4.43 -7.82 -11.11
C PRO A 11 5.78 -8.26 -10.55
N VAL A 12 6.11 -9.55 -10.61
CA VAL A 12 7.41 -10.11 -10.19
C VAL A 12 8.44 -10.08 -11.31
N SER A 13 8.02 -10.08 -12.58
CA SER A 13 8.90 -10.11 -13.75
C SER A 13 9.82 -8.89 -13.84
N ASP A 14 11.11 -9.12 -14.09
CA ASP A 14 12.10 -8.04 -14.29
C ASP A 14 11.82 -7.21 -15.55
N LEU A 15 11.18 -7.82 -16.55
CA LEU A 15 10.73 -7.12 -17.76
C LEU A 15 9.66 -6.04 -17.44
N GLU A 16 9.01 -6.14 -16.30
CA GLU A 16 7.96 -5.23 -15.84
C GLU A 16 8.47 -4.22 -14.80
N HIS A 17 9.79 -4.00 -14.72
CA HIS A 17 10.38 -3.06 -13.76
C HIS A 17 9.75 -1.66 -13.82
N ALA A 18 9.51 -1.12 -15.02
CA ALA A 18 8.89 0.21 -15.17
C ALA A 18 7.44 0.24 -14.65
N ALA A 19 6.67 -0.83 -14.88
CA ALA A 19 5.31 -0.95 -14.37
C ALA A 19 5.29 -1.08 -12.84
N ARG A 20 6.24 -1.86 -12.28
CA ARG A 20 6.43 -2.00 -10.84
C ARG A 20 6.78 -0.67 -10.17
N ALA A 21 7.74 0.08 -10.73
CA ALA A 21 8.13 1.38 -10.21
C ALA A 21 6.94 2.36 -10.18
N ARG A 22 6.11 2.36 -11.24
CA ARG A 22 4.88 3.16 -11.29
C ARG A 22 3.90 2.78 -10.19
N LYS A 23 3.65 1.48 -9.99
CA LYS A 23 2.76 0.99 -8.93
C LYS A 23 3.25 1.34 -7.52
N VAL A 24 4.56 1.31 -7.29
CA VAL A 24 5.16 1.75 -6.01
C VAL A 24 4.97 3.26 -5.80
N ALA A 25 5.09 4.07 -6.85
CA ALA A 25 4.84 5.51 -6.76
C ALA A 25 3.35 5.81 -6.48
N GLU A 26 2.43 5.15 -7.19
CA GLU A 26 0.97 5.23 -6.95
C GLU A 26 0.64 4.90 -5.48
N ARG A 27 1.17 3.78 -4.97
CA ARG A 27 1.00 3.38 -3.56
C ARG A 27 1.50 4.46 -2.59
N LEU A 28 2.64 5.08 -2.88
CA LEU A 28 3.20 6.11 -2.01
C LEU A 28 2.30 7.37 -1.98
N ASP A 29 1.71 7.72 -3.11
CA ASP A 29 0.78 8.85 -3.21
C ASP A 29 -0.54 8.57 -2.48
N ASP A 30 -1.05 7.34 -2.57
CA ASP A 30 -2.21 6.89 -1.79
C ASP A 30 -1.93 6.94 -0.28
N LEU A 31 -0.80 6.40 0.17
CA LEU A 31 -0.39 6.46 1.58
C LEU A 31 -0.28 7.91 2.09
N ARG A 32 0.27 8.82 1.27
CA ARG A 32 0.31 10.25 1.59
C ARG A 32 -1.09 10.86 1.63
N ALA A 33 -1.99 10.47 0.75
CA ALA A 33 -3.38 10.93 0.76
C ALA A 33 -4.08 10.52 2.05
N TYR A 34 -3.95 9.25 2.45
CA TYR A 34 -4.44 8.78 3.75
C TYR A 34 -3.80 9.53 4.93
N GLY A 35 -2.50 9.80 4.87
CA GLY A 35 -1.79 10.62 5.86
C GLY A 35 -2.40 12.01 6.02
N ARG A 36 -2.77 12.68 4.93
CA ARG A 36 -3.47 13.99 4.97
C ARG A 36 -4.85 13.90 5.63
N HIS A 37 -5.48 12.73 5.64
CA HIS A 37 -6.76 12.48 6.31
C HIS A 37 -6.60 11.98 7.76
N GLY A 38 -5.37 11.97 8.29
CA GLY A 38 -5.07 11.60 9.67
C GLY A 38 -4.87 10.09 9.90
N TYR A 39 -4.74 9.30 8.85
CA TYR A 39 -4.37 7.89 8.99
C TYR A 39 -2.84 7.72 9.11
N THR A 40 -2.42 6.72 9.86
CA THR A 40 -1.04 6.27 9.97
C THR A 40 -0.93 4.83 9.47
N LEU A 41 0.21 4.48 8.86
CA LEU A 41 0.50 3.10 8.46
C LEU A 41 0.82 2.28 9.70
N ALA A 42 -0.04 1.31 10.02
CA ALA A 42 0.12 0.45 11.19
C ALA A 42 0.88 -0.85 10.85
N ASN A 43 0.62 -1.43 9.68
CA ASN A 43 1.26 -2.67 9.24
C ASN A 43 1.28 -2.78 7.71
N THR A 44 2.26 -3.49 7.17
CA THR A 44 2.27 -3.94 5.76
C THR A 44 2.43 -5.45 5.71
N LEU A 45 1.44 -6.15 5.19
CA LEU A 45 1.53 -7.57 4.87
C LEU A 45 1.97 -7.74 3.41
N THR A 46 2.94 -8.63 3.17
CA THR A 46 3.37 -9.01 1.82
C THR A 46 2.88 -10.41 1.51
N VAL A 47 2.08 -10.56 0.46
CA VAL A 47 1.60 -11.84 -0.05
C VAL A 47 2.30 -12.15 -1.37
N THR A 48 3.16 -13.16 -1.37
CA THR A 48 3.92 -13.59 -2.54
C THR A 48 3.13 -14.62 -3.35
N GLY A 49 2.89 -14.34 -4.63
CA GLY A 49 2.43 -15.31 -5.62
C GLY A 49 3.49 -15.54 -6.70
N THR A 50 3.22 -16.46 -7.62
CA THR A 50 4.17 -16.86 -8.67
C THR A 50 4.53 -15.71 -9.62
N ASN A 51 3.53 -14.91 -10.02
CA ASN A 51 3.71 -13.84 -11.01
C ASN A 51 3.57 -12.43 -10.40
N TYR A 52 2.99 -12.34 -9.20
CA TYR A 52 2.66 -11.08 -8.56
C TYR A 52 2.97 -11.12 -7.08
N VAL A 53 3.33 -9.98 -6.52
CA VAL A 53 3.39 -9.72 -5.08
C VAL A 53 2.31 -8.71 -4.75
N THR A 54 1.49 -9.02 -3.75
CA THR A 54 0.47 -8.09 -3.25
C THR A 54 0.90 -7.56 -1.89
N LEU A 55 1.00 -6.24 -1.78
CA LEU A 55 1.16 -5.53 -0.52
C LEU A 55 -0.22 -5.15 0.00
N ILE A 56 -0.49 -5.43 1.27
CA ILE A 56 -1.70 -5.02 1.98
C ILE A 56 -1.27 -4.15 3.14
N ASP A 57 -1.51 -2.86 3.02
CA ASP A 57 -1.25 -1.88 4.07
C ASP A 57 -2.49 -1.74 4.95
N THR A 58 -2.31 -1.90 6.25
CA THR A 58 -3.33 -1.59 7.25
C THR A 58 -3.06 -0.21 7.81
N LEU A 59 -4.04 0.66 7.70
CA LEU A 59 -3.99 2.05 8.15
C LEU A 59 -4.91 2.25 9.35
N THR A 60 -4.46 3.01 10.34
CA THR A 60 -5.23 3.35 11.54
C THR A 60 -5.40 4.84 11.67
N LYS A 61 -6.58 5.27 12.13
CA LYS A 61 -6.83 6.65 12.53
C LYS A 61 -7.45 6.67 13.90
N ASP A 62 -6.78 7.34 14.83
CA ASP A 62 -7.34 7.60 16.14
C ASP A 62 -8.45 8.64 16.01
N GLN A 63 -9.57 8.39 16.67
CA GLN A 63 -10.56 9.45 16.82
C GLN A 63 -10.11 10.30 17.99
N ALA A 64 -9.86 11.58 17.73
CA ALA A 64 -9.66 12.55 18.79
C ALA A 64 -10.86 12.49 19.74
N LYS A 65 -10.58 12.46 21.05
CA LYS A 65 -11.61 12.46 22.10
C LYS A 65 -12.49 13.69 22.02
#